data_AF-A0A6P8BCY1-F1
#
_entry.id   AF-A0A6P8BCY1-F1
#
_cell.length_a   1.000
_cell.length_b   1.000
_cell.length_c   1.000
_cell.angle_alpha   90.00
_cell.angle_beta   90.00
_cell.angle_gamma   90.00
#
_symmetry.space_group_name_H-M   'P 1'
#
loop_
_entity.id
_entity.type
_entity.pdbx_description
1 polymer ?
#
loop_
_entity_poly.entity_id
_entity_poly.type
_entity_poly.pdbx_seq_one_letter_code
_entity_poly.pdbx_strand_id
1 'polypeptide(L)'
;MSFDSVMPPYNASDPTAMFCSSSCLDFLLIELVPMAYRVANDVEAAAAALEGGSEESQQQAQRSGPDAASSASRPAPPGARRGTLDEDEERDAVFYRLETQGYRVGQGLVERFSKDRPRLNDTLDVIKFICKDLWTLVFRKQVDNLKTNHRGVYVLTDNSFRPFAKMSSEAGGQAVMRAEPFLWFPCGIVRGALAAMGVNATVQAETTELPGAVFQIKTVTAKA
;
A
#
# COMPACT_ATOMS: atom_id res chain seq x y z
N MET A 1 22.07 -9.39 -30.74
CA MET A 1 21.36 -10.07 -29.65
C MET A 1 19.95 -9.50 -29.63
N SER A 2 19.01 -10.16 -30.30
CA SER A 2 17.61 -9.77 -30.27
C SER A 2 17.12 -9.89 -28.82
N PHE A 3 16.74 -8.76 -28.23
CA PHE A 3 15.92 -8.76 -27.03
C PHE A 3 14.50 -9.07 -27.48
N ASP A 4 14.24 -10.35 -27.80
CA ASP A 4 12.86 -10.79 -27.96
C ASP A 4 12.12 -10.42 -26.67
N SER A 5 11.04 -9.66 -26.83
CA SER A 5 10.11 -9.41 -25.75
C SER A 5 9.70 -10.77 -25.21
N VAL A 6 10.04 -11.05 -23.95
CA VAL A 6 9.54 -12.24 -23.24
C VAL A 6 8.05 -12.31 -23.53
N MET A 7 7.60 -13.46 -24.06
CA MET A 7 6.22 -13.67 -24.49
C MET A 7 5.26 -13.06 -23.46
N PRO A 8 4.14 -12.45 -23.91
CA PRO A 8 3.13 -11.99 -22.99
C PRO A 8 2.82 -13.12 -22.01
N PRO A 9 2.69 -12.84 -20.70
CA PRO A 9 2.46 -13.86 -19.68
C PRO A 9 1.16 -14.65 -19.88
N TYR A 10 0.36 -14.26 -20.86
CA TYR A 10 -0.81 -14.95 -21.34
C TYR A 10 -0.37 -16.02 -22.35
N ASN A 11 -0.08 -17.23 -21.88
CA ASN A 11 -0.20 -18.33 -22.82
C ASN A 11 -1.71 -18.48 -23.08
N ALA A 12 -2.16 -18.06 -24.26
CA ALA A 12 -3.52 -18.36 -24.72
C ALA A 12 -3.81 -19.89 -24.77
N SER A 13 -2.80 -20.70 -24.47
CA SER A 13 -2.80 -22.14 -24.32
C SER A 13 -2.93 -22.67 -22.87
N ASP A 14 -2.99 -21.83 -21.81
CA ASP A 14 -3.31 -22.32 -20.46
C ASP A 14 -4.83 -22.44 -20.30
N PRO A 15 -5.36 -23.67 -20.24
CA PRO A 15 -6.80 -23.90 -20.08
C PRO A 15 -7.33 -23.45 -18.70
N THR A 16 -6.44 -23.11 -17.75
CA THR A 16 -6.79 -22.58 -16.43
C THR A 16 -6.66 -21.06 -16.32
N ALA A 17 -6.23 -20.38 -17.40
CA ALA A 17 -6.10 -18.93 -17.40
C ALA A 17 -7.49 -18.27 -17.36
N MET A 18 -7.74 -17.50 -16.29
CA MET A 18 -8.92 -16.66 -16.17
C MET A 18 -8.58 -15.25 -16.67
N PHE A 19 -9.44 -14.71 -17.53
CA PHE A 19 -9.31 -13.35 -18.04
C PHE A 19 -10.35 -12.44 -17.38
N CYS A 20 -9.93 -11.23 -17.02
CA CYS A 20 -10.81 -10.17 -16.52
C CYS A 20 -10.65 -8.91 -17.38
N SER A 21 -11.67 -8.06 -17.40
CA SER A 21 -11.58 -6.77 -18.10
C SER A 21 -10.48 -5.91 -17.48
N SER A 22 -9.72 -5.22 -18.33
CA SER A 22 -8.66 -4.32 -17.90
C SER A 22 -9.17 -3.21 -16.98
N SER A 23 -10.42 -2.79 -17.16
CA SER A 23 -11.11 -1.79 -16.34
C SER A 23 -11.34 -2.26 -14.89
N CYS A 24 -11.46 -3.57 -14.65
CA CYS A 24 -11.64 -4.09 -13.28
C CYS A 24 -10.43 -3.76 -12.40
N LEU A 25 -9.22 -3.89 -12.95
CA LEU A 25 -8.00 -3.50 -12.25
C LEU A 25 -7.96 -1.98 -12.01
N ASP A 26 -8.33 -1.18 -13.00
CA ASP A 26 -8.35 0.27 -12.87
C ASP A 26 -9.30 0.72 -11.74
N PHE A 27 -10.52 0.17 -11.69
CA PHE A 27 -11.48 0.48 -10.63
C PHE A 27 -11.03 -0.02 -9.26
N LEU A 28 -10.42 -1.21 -9.21
CA LEU A 28 -9.85 -1.74 -7.98
C LEU A 28 -8.77 -0.81 -7.41
N LEU A 29 -7.85 -0.33 -8.25
CA LEU A 29 -6.79 0.57 -7.82
C LEU A 29 -7.31 1.94 -7.36
N ILE A 30 -8.40 2.44 -7.95
CA ILE A 30 -9.07 3.67 -7.53
C ILE A 30 -9.72 3.48 -6.14
N GLU A 31 -10.39 2.35 -5.91
CA GLU A 31 -11.11 2.10 -4.66
C GLU A 31 -10.23 1.56 -3.53
N LEU A 32 -9.00 1.15 -3.83
CA LEU A 32 -8.09 0.55 -2.86
C LEU A 32 -7.82 1.46 -1.66
N VAL A 33 -7.52 2.74 -1.93
CA VAL A 33 -7.21 3.73 -0.88
C VAL A 33 -8.45 4.09 -0.06
N PRO A 34 -9.59 4.54 -0.64
CA PRO A 34 -10.80 4.80 0.13
C PRO A 34 -11.31 3.59 0.93
N MET A 35 -11.16 2.38 0.40
CA MET A 35 -11.49 1.16 1.12
C MET A 35 -10.56 0.92 2.31
N ALA A 36 -9.25 1.17 2.16
CA ALA A 36 -8.30 1.00 3.26
C ALA A 36 -8.57 1.95 4.42
N TYR A 37 -8.93 3.22 4.13
CA TYR A 37 -9.39 4.18 5.15
C TYR A 37 -10.65 3.70 5.86
N ARG A 38 -11.69 3.30 5.10
CA ARG A 38 -12.93 2.75 5.70
C ARG A 38 -12.66 1.57 6.62
N VAL A 39 -11.84 0.62 6.18
CA VAL A 39 -11.49 -0.57 6.97
C VAL A 39 -10.66 -0.21 8.20
N ALA A 40 -9.76 0.77 8.12
CA ALA A 40 -9.00 1.23 9.29
C ALA A 40 -9.95 1.76 10.37
N ASN A 41 -10.89 2.62 9.97
CA ASN A 41 -11.89 3.21 10.86
C ASN A 41 -12.86 2.18 11.44
N ASP A 42 -13.28 1.19 10.64
CA ASP A 42 -14.16 0.11 11.11
C ASP A 42 -13.46 -0.79 12.16
N VAL A 43 -12.19 -1.12 11.93
CA VAL A 43 -11.39 -1.92 12.87
C VAL A 43 -11.17 -1.18 14.18
N GLU A 44 -10.91 0.12 14.11
CA GLU A 44 -10.75 0.97 15.29
C GLU A 44 -12.07 1.09 16.06
N ALA A 45 -13.18 1.39 15.38
CA ALA A 45 -14.50 1.46 16.01
C ALA A 45 -14.87 0.14 16.70
N ALA A 46 -14.52 -1.00 16.09
CA ALA A 46 -14.70 -2.31 16.70
C ALA A 46 -13.80 -2.50 17.94
N ALA A 47 -12.55 -2.05 17.90
CA ALA A 47 -11.63 -2.12 19.04
C ALA A 47 -12.13 -1.26 20.22
N ALA A 48 -12.55 -0.02 19.96
CA ALA A 48 -13.12 0.88 20.96
C ALA A 48 -14.40 0.32 21.60
N ALA A 49 -15.26 -0.36 20.81
CA ALA A 49 -16.46 -1.01 21.31
C ALA A 49 -16.14 -2.17 22.29
N LEU A 50 -15.06 -2.93 22.04
CA LEU A 50 -14.61 -4.00 22.93
C LEU A 50 -14.04 -3.46 24.24
N GLU A 51 -13.31 -2.34 24.19
CA GLU A 51 -12.78 -1.69 25.40
C GLU A 51 -13.88 -1.05 26.26
N GLY A 52 -14.86 -0.39 25.63
CA GLY A 52 -16.00 0.22 26.33
C GLY A 52 -16.94 -0.77 27.03
N GLY A 53 -17.07 -2.00 26.51
CA GLY A 53 -17.89 -3.06 27.13
C GLY A 53 -17.34 -3.59 28.47
N SER A 54 -16.08 -3.30 28.79
CA SER A 54 -15.43 -3.72 30.05
C SER A 54 -15.69 -2.78 31.22
N GLU A 55 -16.04 -1.51 30.96
CA GLU A 55 -16.32 -0.50 31.99
C GLU A 55 -17.78 -0.57 32.48
N GLU A 56 -18.74 -0.93 31.62
CA GLU A 56 -20.17 -1.05 31.99
C GLU A 56 -20.44 -2.23 32.94
N SER A 57 -19.68 -3.31 32.82
CA SER A 57 -19.84 -4.52 33.65
C SER A 57 -19.30 -4.37 35.08
N GLN A 58 -18.46 -3.37 35.36
CA GLN A 58 -17.99 -3.08 36.73
C GLN A 58 -18.93 -2.14 37.50
N GLN A 59 -19.66 -1.24 36.82
CA GLN A 59 -20.58 -0.31 37.49
C GLN A 59 -21.92 -0.93 37.89
N GLN A 60 -22.34 -2.04 37.27
CA GLN A 60 -23.62 -2.70 37.59
C GLN A 60 -23.53 -3.63 38.81
N ALA A 61 -22.33 -4.08 39.19
CA ALA A 61 -22.11 -4.91 40.38
C ALA A 61 -22.07 -4.12 41.71
N GLN A 62 -22.05 -2.78 41.67
CA GLN A 62 -21.91 -1.92 42.86
C GLN A 62 -23.21 -1.18 43.27
N ARG A 63 -24.35 -1.48 42.63
CA ARG A 63 -25.66 -0.79 42.90
C ARG A 63 -26.67 -1.58 43.74
N SER A 64 -26.30 -2.71 44.34
CA SER A 64 -27.18 -3.47 45.25
C SER A 64 -26.76 -3.32 46.71
N GLY A 65 -26.90 -2.09 47.23
CA GLY A 65 -26.91 -1.80 48.67
C GLY A 65 -28.11 -0.91 48.97
N PRO A 66 -28.96 -1.22 49.96
CA PRO A 66 -30.00 -0.30 50.37
C PRO A 66 -29.34 0.78 51.21
N ASP A 67 -29.39 2.03 50.79
CA ASP A 67 -29.65 3.17 51.68
C ASP A 67 -29.70 4.48 50.88
N ALA A 68 -30.79 5.19 51.11
CA ALA A 68 -31.07 6.50 50.55
C ALA A 68 -30.29 7.58 51.31
N ALA A 69 -29.43 8.33 50.62
CA ALA A 69 -29.07 9.68 51.02
C ALA A 69 -28.60 10.49 49.80
N SER A 70 -29.24 11.64 49.65
CA SER A 70 -29.04 12.66 48.62
C SER A 70 -27.63 13.27 48.65
N SER A 71 -26.89 13.14 47.55
CA SER A 71 -25.80 14.06 47.19
C SER A 71 -25.90 14.39 45.71
N ALA A 72 -26.05 15.67 45.40
CA ALA A 72 -26.20 16.19 44.05
C ALA A 72 -25.01 15.81 43.16
N SER A 73 -25.24 14.84 42.27
CA SER A 73 -24.33 14.52 41.17
C SER A 73 -24.39 15.66 40.15
N ARG A 74 -23.35 16.49 40.15
CA ARG A 74 -23.02 17.43 39.08
C ARG A 74 -23.04 16.68 37.74
N PRO A 75 -23.76 17.13 36.70
CA PRO A 75 -23.64 16.51 35.39
C PRO A 75 -22.21 16.75 34.88
N ALA A 76 -21.51 15.65 34.58
CA ALA A 76 -20.26 15.71 33.84
C ALA A 76 -20.50 16.38 32.48
N PRO A 77 -19.59 17.23 31.98
CA PRO A 77 -19.79 17.90 30.71
C PRO A 77 -19.91 16.85 29.58
N PRO A 78 -20.93 16.95 28.71
CA PRO A 78 -21.01 16.12 27.51
C PRO A 78 -19.98 16.65 26.51
N GLY A 79 -18.77 16.11 26.53
CA GLY A 79 -17.71 16.68 25.68
C GLY A 79 -16.42 15.88 25.55
N ALA A 80 -16.18 14.85 26.36
CA ALA A 80 -15.11 13.90 26.06
C ALA A 80 -15.62 12.91 25.01
N ARG A 81 -15.71 13.34 23.74
CA ARG A 81 -15.50 12.40 22.65
C ARG A 81 -14.10 11.84 22.88
N ARG A 82 -14.00 10.61 23.40
CA ARG A 82 -12.76 9.82 23.41
C ARG A 82 -12.38 9.74 21.93
N GLY A 83 -11.44 10.61 21.55
CA GLY A 83 -11.28 11.09 20.19
C GLY A 83 -10.86 9.98 19.26
N THR A 84 -11.40 10.01 18.04
CA THR A 84 -10.77 9.49 16.82
C THR A 84 -9.25 9.55 16.91
N LEU A 85 -8.54 8.50 16.47
CA LEU A 85 -7.08 8.53 16.28
C LEU A 85 -6.60 9.89 15.73
N ASP A 86 -5.41 10.33 16.16
CA ASP A 86 -4.76 11.48 15.52
C ASP A 86 -4.61 11.16 14.03
N GLU A 87 -4.78 12.15 13.14
CA GLU A 87 -4.78 11.92 11.67
C GLU A 87 -3.54 11.15 11.18
N ASP A 88 -2.42 11.29 11.89
CA ASP A 88 -1.16 10.58 11.65
C ASP A 88 -1.26 9.06 11.93
N GLU A 89 -1.96 8.65 12.98
CA GLU A 89 -2.13 7.23 13.34
C GLU A 89 -3.05 6.50 12.34
N GLU A 90 -4.14 7.15 11.89
CA GLU A 90 -4.99 6.63 10.80
C GLU A 90 -4.15 6.47 9.51
N ARG A 91 -3.35 7.50 9.18
CA ARG A 91 -2.48 7.49 8.00
C ARG A 91 -1.48 6.33 8.05
N ASP A 92 -0.85 6.09 9.20
CA ASP A 92 0.11 5.00 9.39
C ASP A 92 -0.57 3.62 9.32
N ALA A 93 -1.77 3.47 9.86
CA ALA A 93 -2.55 2.24 9.76
C ALA A 93 -2.92 1.90 8.31
N VAL A 94 -3.33 2.91 7.54
CA VAL A 94 -3.64 2.76 6.10
C VAL A 94 -2.37 2.49 5.30
N PHE A 95 -1.27 3.18 5.59
CA PHE A 95 0.05 2.90 5.00
C PHE A 95 0.44 1.44 5.19
N TYR A 96 0.44 0.96 6.43
CA TYR A 96 0.82 -0.41 6.75
C TYR A 96 -0.06 -1.43 6.00
N ARG A 97 -1.37 -1.18 5.93
CA ARG A 97 -2.33 -2.07 5.27
C ARG A 97 -2.09 -2.15 3.77
N LEU A 98 -1.99 -1.00 3.10
CA LEU A 98 -1.78 -0.94 1.64
C LEU A 98 -0.42 -1.48 1.24
N GLU A 99 0.63 -1.11 1.97
CA GLU A 99 2.00 -1.59 1.74
C GLU A 99 2.09 -3.10 1.92
N THR A 100 1.51 -3.66 2.99
CA THR A 100 1.52 -5.12 3.25
C THR A 100 0.75 -5.90 2.18
N GLN A 101 -0.40 -5.38 1.72
CA GLN A 101 -1.12 -6.00 0.61
C GLN A 101 -0.30 -5.99 -0.67
N GLY A 102 0.31 -4.85 -0.99
CA GLY A 102 1.23 -4.73 -2.12
C GLY A 102 2.39 -5.71 -2.03
N TYR A 103 3.00 -5.83 -0.84
CA TYR A 103 4.11 -6.74 -0.57
C TYR A 103 3.77 -8.18 -0.93
N ARG A 104 2.63 -8.69 -0.45
CA ARG A 104 2.18 -10.06 -0.76
C ARG A 104 1.92 -10.26 -2.25
N VAL A 105 1.32 -9.26 -2.92
CA VAL A 105 1.10 -9.29 -4.36
C VAL A 105 2.45 -9.34 -5.10
N GLY A 106 3.40 -8.50 -4.72
CA GLY A 106 4.75 -8.46 -5.32
C GLY A 106 5.47 -9.80 -5.25
N GLN A 107 5.40 -10.50 -4.11
CA GLN A 107 5.97 -11.85 -3.96
C GLN A 107 5.34 -12.84 -4.93
N GLY A 108 4.01 -12.95 -4.95
CA GLY A 108 3.31 -13.90 -5.81
C GLY A 108 3.47 -13.61 -7.30
N LEU A 109 3.57 -12.33 -7.69
CA LEU A 109 3.84 -11.95 -9.08
C LEU A 109 5.22 -12.42 -9.54
N VAL A 110 6.25 -12.20 -8.73
CA VAL A 110 7.61 -12.65 -9.07
C VAL A 110 7.68 -14.16 -9.18
N GLU A 111 7.16 -14.90 -8.19
CA GLU A 111 7.19 -16.37 -8.20
C GLU A 111 6.61 -16.95 -9.50
N ARG A 112 5.52 -16.34 -10.02
CA ARG A 112 4.89 -16.76 -11.27
C ARG A 112 5.65 -16.31 -12.51
N PHE A 113 6.10 -15.05 -12.57
CA PHE A 113 6.58 -14.42 -13.80
C PHE A 113 8.11 -14.38 -13.95
N SER A 114 8.87 -14.77 -12.92
CA SER A 114 10.32 -14.95 -13.02
C SER A 114 10.74 -16.39 -13.35
N LYS A 115 9.81 -17.36 -13.31
CA LYS A 115 10.11 -18.80 -13.44
C LYS A 115 10.89 -19.17 -14.70
N ASP A 116 10.47 -18.66 -15.86
CA ASP A 116 11.05 -19.05 -17.15
C ASP A 116 12.23 -18.15 -17.56
N ARG A 117 12.74 -17.33 -16.64
CA ARG A 117 13.83 -16.40 -16.93
C ARG A 117 15.19 -16.98 -16.54
N PRO A 118 16.26 -16.63 -17.29
CA PRO A 118 17.61 -16.81 -16.81
C PRO A 118 17.77 -16.23 -15.41
N ARG A 119 18.56 -16.90 -14.56
CA ARG A 119 18.82 -16.43 -13.20
C ARG A 119 19.30 -14.98 -13.22
N LEU A 120 18.63 -14.13 -12.44
CA LEU A 120 19.05 -12.77 -12.17
C LEU A 120 20.23 -12.85 -11.21
N ASN A 121 21.43 -12.57 -11.70
CA ASN A 121 22.67 -12.82 -10.95
C ASN A 121 23.12 -11.64 -10.10
N ASP A 122 22.62 -10.43 -10.38
CA ASP A 122 22.97 -9.23 -9.64
C ASP A 122 21.75 -8.33 -9.42
N THR A 123 21.82 -7.49 -8.40
CA THR A 123 20.76 -6.59 -7.95
C THR A 123 20.31 -5.65 -9.07
N LEU A 124 21.23 -5.19 -9.92
CA LEU A 124 20.89 -4.33 -11.04
C LEU A 124 19.98 -5.03 -12.06
N ASP A 125 20.15 -6.33 -12.29
CA ASP A 125 19.31 -7.08 -13.21
C ASP A 125 17.92 -7.33 -12.63
N VAL A 126 17.84 -7.54 -11.31
CA VAL A 126 16.58 -7.55 -10.55
C VAL A 126 15.82 -6.22 -10.72
N ILE A 127 16.51 -5.09 -10.56
CA ILE A 127 15.90 -3.76 -10.72
C ILE A 127 15.43 -3.54 -12.16
N LYS A 128 16.20 -3.94 -13.17
CA LYS A 128 15.78 -3.86 -14.59
C LYS A 128 14.53 -4.71 -14.87
N PHE A 129 14.46 -5.91 -14.30
CA PHE A 129 13.27 -6.75 -14.39
C PHE A 129 12.05 -6.05 -13.79
N ILE A 130 12.19 -5.40 -12.64
CA ILE A 130 11.10 -4.61 -12.04
C ILE A 130 10.68 -3.48 -12.98
N CYS A 131 11.63 -2.69 -13.48
CA CYS A 131 11.34 -1.53 -14.33
C CYS A 131 10.65 -1.87 -15.65
N LYS A 132 10.96 -3.04 -16.22
CA LYS A 132 10.47 -3.44 -17.53
C LYS A 132 9.28 -4.38 -17.43
N ASP A 133 9.43 -5.48 -16.70
CA ASP A 133 8.51 -6.61 -16.79
C ASP A 133 7.43 -6.53 -15.72
N LEU A 134 7.82 -6.38 -14.46
CA LEU A 134 6.85 -6.23 -13.38
C LEU A 134 6.02 -4.96 -13.55
N TRP A 135 6.67 -3.84 -13.91
CA TRP A 135 5.96 -2.58 -14.16
C TRP A 135 4.98 -2.71 -15.32
N THR A 136 5.37 -3.37 -16.41
CA THR A 136 4.47 -3.60 -17.55
C THR A 136 3.33 -4.55 -17.18
N LEU A 137 3.58 -5.54 -16.33
CA LEU A 137 2.53 -6.45 -15.86
C LEU A 137 1.45 -5.72 -15.06
N VAL A 138 1.84 -4.86 -14.12
CA VAL A 138 0.91 -4.19 -13.20
C VAL A 138 0.32 -2.92 -13.82
N PHE A 139 1.16 -2.08 -14.43
CA PHE A 139 0.79 -0.74 -14.90
C PHE A 139 0.78 -0.61 -16.42
N ARG A 140 0.94 -1.72 -17.17
CA ARG A 140 0.85 -1.74 -18.64
C ARG A 140 1.74 -0.69 -19.32
N LYS A 141 2.90 -0.43 -18.72
CA LYS A 141 3.93 0.51 -19.17
C LYS A 141 5.27 0.12 -18.52
N GLN A 142 6.39 0.48 -19.13
CA GLN A 142 7.70 0.43 -18.49
C GLN A 142 7.95 1.70 -17.68
N VAL A 143 8.84 1.64 -16.70
CA VAL A 143 9.35 2.83 -16.00
C VAL A 143 10.10 3.72 -16.99
N ASP A 144 9.87 5.03 -16.96
CA ASP A 144 10.47 5.96 -17.93
C ASP A 144 11.96 6.16 -17.70
N ASN A 145 12.37 6.31 -16.43
CA ASN A 145 13.77 6.54 -16.08
C ASN A 145 14.21 5.71 -14.88
N LEU A 146 15.42 5.18 -14.96
CA LEU A 146 16.12 4.50 -13.87
C LEU A 146 17.46 5.21 -13.62
N LYS A 147 17.60 5.84 -12.46
CA LYS A 147 18.89 6.34 -11.96
C LYS A 147 19.43 5.35 -10.92
N THR A 148 20.74 5.12 -10.93
CA THR A 148 21.40 4.16 -10.03
C THR A 148 22.61 4.81 -9.37
N ASN A 149 23.03 4.27 -8.23
CA ASN A 149 24.24 4.66 -7.53
C ASN A 149 25.02 3.39 -7.13
N HIS A 150 26.36 3.46 -7.13
CA HIS A 150 27.26 2.39 -6.66
C HIS A 150 27.04 2.03 -5.19
N ARG A 151 26.28 2.83 -4.43
CA ARG A 151 25.92 2.60 -3.03
C ARG A 151 24.61 1.82 -2.82
N GLY A 152 24.04 1.22 -3.87
CA GLY A 152 22.79 0.45 -3.74
C GLY A 152 21.53 1.31 -3.60
N VAL A 153 21.54 2.49 -4.21
CA VAL A 153 20.36 3.38 -4.28
C VAL A 153 19.89 3.46 -5.72
N TYR A 154 18.60 3.21 -5.94
CA TYR A 154 17.97 3.24 -7.25
C TYR A 154 16.76 4.19 -7.18
N VAL A 155 16.58 4.99 -8.23
CA VAL A 155 15.46 5.92 -8.34
C VAL A 155 14.75 5.64 -9.66
N LEU A 156 13.51 5.19 -9.55
CA LEU A 156 12.62 4.89 -10.66
C LEU A 156 11.67 6.06 -10.81
N THR A 157 11.56 6.62 -12.01
CA THR A 157 10.66 7.72 -12.30
C THR A 157 9.65 7.29 -13.36
N ASP A 158 8.37 7.42 -13.03
CA ASP A 158 7.27 7.29 -13.96
C ASP A 158 6.62 8.68 -14.13
N ASN A 159 6.80 9.27 -15.31
CA ASN A 159 6.31 10.61 -15.63
C ASN A 159 4.80 10.65 -15.84
N SER A 160 4.17 9.48 -16.05
CA SER A 160 2.73 9.37 -16.27
C SER A 160 2.23 8.09 -15.62
N PHE A 161 2.30 8.09 -14.30
CA PHE A 161 1.94 6.98 -13.46
C PHE A 161 0.45 6.66 -13.61
N ARG A 162 0.15 5.49 -14.16
CA ARG A 162 -1.21 5.15 -14.60
C ARG A 162 -2.29 5.28 -13.52
N PRO A 163 -2.07 4.88 -12.26
CA PRO A 163 -3.05 5.09 -11.19
C PRO A 163 -3.48 6.56 -11.02
N PHE A 164 -2.61 7.50 -11.40
CA PHE A 164 -2.89 8.94 -11.29
C PHE A 164 -3.60 9.51 -12.52
N ALA A 165 -3.59 8.81 -13.66
CA ALA A 165 -4.12 9.33 -14.92
C ALA A 165 -5.63 9.64 -14.89
N LYS A 166 -6.39 9.02 -13.97
CA LYS A 166 -7.83 9.22 -13.80
C LYS A 166 -8.18 10.08 -12.58
N MET A 167 -7.19 10.59 -11.84
CA MET A 167 -7.45 11.51 -10.74
C MET A 167 -7.84 12.88 -11.28
N SER A 168 -9.04 13.33 -10.92
CA SER A 168 -9.44 14.70 -11.13
C SER A 168 -8.94 15.55 -9.96
N SER A 169 -8.18 16.60 -10.27
CA SER A 169 -7.76 17.60 -9.29
C SER A 169 -8.51 18.91 -9.54
N GLU A 170 -9.04 19.50 -8.47
CA GLU A 170 -9.51 20.89 -8.51
C GLU A 170 -8.32 21.86 -8.55
N ALA A 171 -8.46 22.97 -9.27
CA ALA A 171 -7.41 23.98 -9.37
C ALA A 171 -7.12 24.59 -7.98
N GLY A 172 -5.86 24.51 -7.53
CA GLY A 172 -5.45 24.94 -6.18
C GLY A 172 -5.71 23.90 -5.06
N GLY A 173 -6.20 22.71 -5.40
CA GLY A 173 -6.43 21.63 -4.44
C GLY A 173 -5.15 20.93 -3.96
N GLN A 174 -5.23 20.28 -2.80
CA GLN A 174 -4.18 19.42 -2.21
C GLN A 174 -4.09 18.06 -2.94
N ALA A 175 -4.03 18.08 -4.27
CA ALA A 175 -4.09 16.88 -5.11
C ALA A 175 -2.91 15.94 -4.85
N VAL A 176 -1.72 16.50 -4.62
CA VAL A 176 -0.49 15.75 -4.31
C VAL A 176 -0.64 15.00 -2.98
N MET A 177 -1.09 15.66 -1.92
CA MET A 177 -1.32 15.04 -0.61
C MET A 177 -2.36 13.92 -0.66
N ARG A 178 -3.44 14.12 -1.44
CA ARG A 178 -4.48 13.09 -1.63
C ARG A 178 -4.01 11.92 -2.51
N ALA A 179 -3.02 12.14 -3.36
CA ALA A 179 -2.47 11.11 -4.25
C ALA A 179 -1.40 10.25 -3.56
N GLU A 180 -0.72 10.74 -2.53
CA GLU A 180 0.35 10.02 -1.83
C GLU A 180 -0.06 8.60 -1.38
N PRO A 181 -1.24 8.37 -0.76
CA PRO A 181 -1.64 7.03 -0.34
C PRO A 181 -1.73 5.99 -1.46
N PHE A 182 -2.00 6.43 -2.69
CA PHE A 182 -2.07 5.56 -3.87
C PHE A 182 -0.70 5.01 -4.28
N LEU A 183 0.40 5.53 -3.73
CA LEU A 183 1.75 5.01 -3.94
C LEU A 183 2.12 3.88 -2.99
N TRP A 184 1.44 3.72 -1.85
CA TRP A 184 1.84 2.75 -0.82
C TRP A 184 1.66 1.29 -1.28
N PHE A 185 0.59 0.99 -1.99
CA PHE A 185 0.40 -0.34 -2.59
C PHE A 185 1.43 -0.66 -3.68
N PRO A 186 1.69 0.22 -4.68
CA PRO A 186 2.81 0.09 -5.61
C PRO A 186 4.19 -0.07 -4.92
N CYS A 187 4.47 0.69 -3.86
CA CYS A 187 5.67 0.53 -3.05
C CYS A 187 5.78 -0.88 -2.48
N GLY A 188 4.69 -1.39 -1.91
CA GLY A 188 4.59 -2.75 -1.42
C GLY A 188 4.91 -3.77 -2.51
N ILE A 189 4.33 -3.64 -3.71
CA ILE A 189 4.59 -4.54 -4.84
C ILE A 189 6.09 -4.61 -5.15
N VAL A 190 6.74 -3.45 -5.27
CA VAL A 190 8.18 -3.37 -5.56
C VAL A 190 8.99 -4.01 -4.42
N ARG A 191 8.68 -3.70 -3.17
CA ARG A 191 9.40 -4.25 -2.00
C ARG A 191 9.23 -5.77 -1.89
N GLY A 192 8.00 -6.28 -2.10
CA GLY A 192 7.69 -7.70 -2.09
C GLY A 192 8.40 -8.46 -3.19
N ALA A 193 8.41 -7.89 -4.39
CA ALA A 193 9.14 -8.45 -5.52
C ALA A 193 10.65 -8.54 -5.26
N LEU A 194 11.26 -7.47 -4.74
CA LEU A 194 12.68 -7.46 -4.36
C LEU A 194 13.00 -8.54 -3.33
N ALA A 195 12.20 -8.65 -2.28
CA ALA A 195 12.39 -9.65 -1.23
C ALA A 195 12.28 -11.09 -1.77
N ALA A 196 11.31 -11.38 -2.64
CA ALA A 196 11.17 -12.69 -3.27
C ALA A 196 12.36 -13.07 -4.17
N MET A 197 13.07 -12.08 -4.71
CA MET A 197 14.29 -12.28 -5.50
C MET A 197 15.58 -12.24 -4.66
N GLY A 198 15.46 -12.21 -3.33
CA GLY A 198 16.60 -12.21 -2.41
C GLY A 198 17.27 -10.85 -2.20
N VAL A 199 16.64 -9.75 -2.65
CA VAL A 199 17.13 -8.38 -2.45
C VAL A 199 16.37 -7.73 -1.29
N ASN A 200 17.04 -7.59 -0.15
CA ASN A 200 16.49 -6.82 0.98
C ASN A 200 16.64 -5.33 0.72
N ALA A 201 15.52 -4.61 0.63
CA ALA A 201 15.52 -3.18 0.35
C ALA A 201 14.33 -2.48 1.03
N THR A 202 14.51 -1.18 1.30
CA THR A 202 13.41 -0.27 1.61
C THR A 202 12.96 0.44 0.34
N VAL A 203 11.66 0.60 0.17
CA VAL A 203 11.07 1.33 -0.97
C VAL A 203 10.24 2.47 -0.41
N GLN A 204 10.53 3.68 -0.88
CA GLN A 204 9.76 4.89 -0.58
C GLN A 204 9.30 5.47 -1.91
N ALA A 205 8.13 6.12 -1.92
CA ALA A 205 7.67 6.82 -3.11
C ALA A 205 7.07 8.16 -2.74
N GLU A 206 7.20 9.08 -3.68
CA GLU A 206 6.71 10.44 -3.57
C GLU A 206 6.19 10.90 -4.93
N THR A 207 5.34 11.92 -4.89
CA THR A 207 4.85 12.63 -6.06
C THR A 207 4.94 14.13 -5.79
N THR A 208 5.50 14.88 -6.73
CA THR A 208 5.56 16.34 -6.66
C THR A 208 4.55 16.99 -7.60
N GLU A 209 4.25 16.34 -8.72
CA GLU A 209 3.33 16.82 -9.74
C GLU A 209 2.62 15.62 -10.37
N LEU A 210 1.30 15.71 -10.50
CA LEU A 210 0.50 14.68 -11.14
C LEU A 210 0.55 14.82 -12.67
N PRO A 211 0.62 13.72 -13.43
CA PRO A 211 0.49 12.32 -13.01
C PRO A 211 1.83 11.61 -12.72
N GLY A 212 2.89 12.32 -12.34
CA GLY A 212 4.21 11.71 -12.09
C GLY A 212 4.32 11.00 -10.74
N ALA A 213 5.21 10.01 -10.65
CA ALA A 213 5.59 9.35 -9.40
C ALA A 213 7.07 8.94 -9.42
N VAL A 214 7.72 9.03 -8.26
CA VAL A 214 9.12 8.64 -8.08
C VAL A 214 9.21 7.60 -6.98
N PHE A 215 9.89 6.48 -7.26
CA PHE A 215 10.14 5.39 -6.33
C PHE A 215 11.63 5.31 -6.02
N GLN A 216 12.00 5.50 -4.76
CA GLN A 216 13.36 5.36 -4.27
C GLN A 216 13.53 4.00 -3.58
N ILE A 217 14.45 3.20 -4.10
CA ILE A 217 14.82 1.89 -3.57
C ILE A 217 16.21 2.02 -2.95
N LYS A 218 16.35 1.62 -1.68
CA LYS A 218 17.63 1.56 -0.97
C LYS A 218 17.86 0.12 -0.53
N THR A 219 18.87 -0.53 -1.10
CA THR A 219 19.21 -1.91 -0.74
C THR A 219 19.96 -1.93 0.58
N VAL A 220 19.59 -2.86 1.46
CA VAL A 220 20.30 -3.10 2.71
C VAL A 220 21.42 -4.08 2.38
N THR A 221 22.65 -3.58 2.26
CA THR A 221 23.81 -4.47 2.18
C THR A 221 23.93 -5.20 3.51
N ALA A 222 23.75 -6.52 3.50
CA ALA A 222 24.15 -7.34 4.63
C ALA A 222 25.67 -7.14 4.80
N LYS A 223 26.10 -6.59 5.93
CA LYS A 223 27.50 -6.66 6.33
C LYS A 223 27.85 -8.15 6.42
N ALA A 224 28.62 -8.63 5.45
CA ALA A 224 29.30 -9.91 5.53
C ALA A 224 30.39 -9.84 6.60
#